data_AF-A0A4P5VIJ5-F1
#
_entry.id   AF-A0A4P5VIJ5-F1
#
_cell.length_a   1.000
_cell.length_b   1.000
_cell.length_c   1.000
_cell.angle_alpha   90.00
_cell.angle_beta   90.00
_cell.angle_gamma   90.00
#
_symmetry.space_group_name_H-M   'P 1'
#
loop_
_entity.id
_entity.type
_entity.pdbx_description
1 polymer ?
#
loop_
_entity_poly.entity_id
_entity_poly.type
_entity_poly.pdbx_seq_one_letter_code
_entity_poly.pdbx_strand_id
1 'polypeptide(L)'
;MKTTLDLPDHLMQQVKHRALQQGRPIKALMADYIRQGLHGPAALPLTTNSGVLEVDDEGLPLYRPDPQRKRHSIDLATALRLEQDALIQEDRQRAGLPA
;
A
#
# COMPACT_ATOMS: atom_id res chain seq x y z
N MET A 1 -30.01 25.21 0.91
CA MET A 1 -30.04 25.92 -0.38
C MET A 1 -30.10 24.90 -1.50
N LYS A 2 -30.95 25.09 -2.53
CA LYS A 2 -30.91 24.28 -3.76
C LYS A 2 -29.97 24.99 -4.73
N THR A 3 -28.85 24.36 -5.06
CA THR A 3 -27.90 24.86 -6.05
C THR A 3 -27.89 23.92 -7.24
N THR A 4 -27.84 24.47 -8.44
CA THR A 4 -27.70 23.70 -9.69
C THR A 4 -26.22 23.73 -10.09
N LEU A 5 -25.66 22.56 -10.36
CA LEU A 5 -24.27 22.37 -10.78
C LEU A 5 -24.30 21.56 -12.07
N ASP A 6 -23.83 22.15 -13.16
CA ASP A 6 -23.71 21.45 -14.43
C ASP A 6 -22.45 20.61 -14.41
N LEU A 7 -22.63 19.30 -14.60
CA LEU A 7 -21.54 18.32 -14.56
C LEU A 7 -21.43 17.65 -15.93
N PRO A 8 -20.20 17.43 -16.44
CA PRO A 8 -19.98 16.63 -17.63
C PRO A 8 -20.65 15.26 -17.56
N ASP A 9 -21.22 14.81 -18.68
CA ASP A 9 -21.99 13.56 -18.75
C ASP A 9 -21.22 12.33 -18.25
N HIS A 10 -19.92 12.27 -18.54
CA HIS A 10 -19.07 11.17 -18.09
C HIS A 10 -18.97 11.10 -16.56
N LEU A 11 -18.89 12.25 -15.87
CA LEU A 11 -18.89 12.29 -14.40
C LEU A 11 -20.25 11.86 -13.83
N MET A 12 -21.34 12.30 -14.45
CA MET A 12 -22.68 11.88 -14.06
C MET A 12 -22.90 10.38 -14.25
N GLN A 13 -22.36 9.78 -15.32
CA GLN A 13 -22.40 8.32 -15.53
C GLN A 13 -21.63 7.57 -14.45
N GLN A 14 -20.42 8.01 -14.12
CA GLN A 14 -19.61 7.40 -13.05
C GLN A 14 -20.30 7.47 -11.69
N VAL A 15 -20.90 8.61 -11.37
CA VAL A 15 -21.64 8.79 -10.11
C VAL A 15 -22.88 7.91 -10.06
N LYS A 16 -23.64 7.79 -11.16
CA LYS A 16 -24.79 6.88 -11.24
C LYS A 16 -24.37 5.43 -11.03
N HIS A 17 -23.29 4.99 -11.69
CA HIS A 17 -22.78 3.64 -11.56
C HIS A 17 -22.39 3.34 -10.11
N ARG A 18 -21.66 4.25 -9.46
CA ARG A 18 -21.22 4.05 -8.09
C ARG A 18 -22.36 4.13 -7.07
N ALA A 19 -23.35 5.00 -7.31
CA ALA A 19 -24.58 5.06 -6.52
C ALA A 19 -25.34 3.73 -6.56
N LEU A 20 -25.43 3.11 -7.74
CA LEU A 20 -26.03 1.79 -7.92
C LEU A 20 -25.24 0.72 -7.16
N GLN A 21 -23.92 0.67 -7.33
CA GLN A 21 -23.04 -0.30 -6.67
C GLN A 21 -23.09 -0.22 -5.13
N GLN A 22 -23.22 0.99 -4.59
CA GLN A 22 -23.25 1.21 -3.13
C GLN A 22 -24.67 1.21 -2.55
N GLY A 23 -25.71 1.12 -3.37
CA GLY A 23 -27.10 1.27 -2.94
C GLY A 23 -27.41 2.62 -2.29
N ARG A 24 -26.66 3.68 -2.66
CA ARG A 24 -26.77 5.02 -2.05
C ARG A 24 -27.42 6.01 -3.02
N PRO A 25 -28.19 7.00 -2.52
CA PRO A 25 -28.77 8.02 -3.39
C PRO A 25 -27.69 8.93 -3.98
N ILE A 26 -27.80 9.24 -5.28
CA ILE A 26 -26.86 10.07 -6.04
C ILE A 26 -26.56 11.40 -5.34
N LYS A 27 -27.59 12.06 -4.78
CA LYS A 27 -27.44 13.35 -4.08
C LYS A 27 -26.52 13.26 -2.86
N ALA A 28 -26.60 12.17 -2.09
CA ALA A 28 -25.74 12.00 -0.92
C ALA A 28 -24.29 11.75 -1.34
N LEU A 29 -24.10 10.90 -2.35
CA LEU A 29 -22.79 10.55 -2.89
C LEU A 29 -22.09 11.77 -3.53
N MET A 30 -22.83 12.58 -4.29
CA MET A 30 -22.35 13.87 -4.81
C MET A 30 -21.94 14.84 -3.70
N ALA A 31 -22.76 14.96 -2.65
CA ALA A 31 -22.46 15.84 -1.53
C ALA A 31 -21.20 15.39 -0.78
N ASP A 32 -20.96 14.09 -0.66
CA ASP A 32 -19.74 13.53 -0.06
C ASP A 32 -18.51 13.85 -0.93
N TYR A 33 -18.58 13.72 -2.25
CA TYR A 33 -17.47 14.05 -3.15
C TYR A 33 -17.16 15.53 -3.20
N ILE A 34 -18.18 16.38 -3.24
CA ILE A 34 -17.98 17.82 -3.15
C ILE A 34 -17.34 18.17 -1.81
N ARG A 35 -17.79 17.58 -0.70
CA ARG A 35 -17.14 17.77 0.61
C ARG A 35 -15.68 17.34 0.57
N GLN A 36 -15.37 16.13 0.09
CA GLN A 36 -14.00 15.62 0.00
C GLN A 36 -13.10 16.52 -0.86
N GLY A 37 -13.57 16.98 -2.03
CA GLY A 37 -12.80 17.86 -2.91
C GLY A 37 -12.59 19.26 -2.33
N LEU A 38 -13.59 19.81 -1.62
CA LEU A 38 -13.50 21.14 -1.01
C LEU A 38 -12.58 21.19 0.22
N HIS A 39 -12.40 20.08 0.93
CA HIS A 39 -11.47 20.01 2.07
C HIS A 39 -10.01 19.83 1.61
N GLY A 40 -9.74 19.91 0.29
CA GLY A 40 -8.47 19.55 -0.32
C GLY A 40 -8.25 18.03 -0.27
N PRO A 41 -7.14 17.50 -0.85
CA PRO A 41 -6.67 16.23 -0.36
C PRO A 41 -6.55 16.43 1.15
N ALA A 42 -7.31 15.65 1.94
CA ALA A 42 -6.88 15.40 3.29
C ALA A 42 -5.40 15.11 3.12
N ALA A 43 -4.53 15.91 3.76
CA ALA A 43 -3.15 15.50 3.87
C ALA A 43 -3.30 14.07 4.35
N LEU A 44 -3.07 13.11 3.44
CA LEU A 44 -2.82 11.76 3.85
C LEU A 44 -1.83 12.04 4.95
N PRO A 45 -2.11 11.72 6.23
CA PRO A 45 -1.00 11.67 7.15
C PRO A 45 0.00 10.89 6.32
N LEU A 46 1.15 11.50 6.01
CA LEU A 46 2.28 10.74 5.50
C LEU A 46 2.25 9.62 6.50
N THR A 47 1.74 8.47 6.07
CA THR A 47 1.74 7.32 6.89
C THR A 47 3.23 7.21 6.94
N THR A 48 3.79 7.63 8.06
CA THR A 48 5.06 7.16 8.53
C THR A 48 4.76 5.69 8.62
N ASN A 49 4.81 5.04 7.46
CA ASN A 49 4.45 3.68 7.29
C ASN A 49 5.69 3.07 7.88
N SER A 50 5.62 2.92 9.20
CA SER A 50 6.45 2.00 9.92
C SER A 50 6.16 0.57 9.41
N GLY A 51 5.24 0.41 8.45
CA GLY A 51 5.24 -0.63 7.45
C GLY A 51 6.40 -0.47 6.49
N VAL A 52 7.45 -1.19 6.82
CA VAL A 52 8.64 -1.53 6.04
C VAL A 52 8.36 -2.04 4.60
N LEU A 53 7.10 -2.20 4.22
CA LEU A 53 6.62 -2.72 2.94
C LEU A 53 5.67 -1.72 2.28
N GLU A 54 6.04 -1.27 1.10
CA GLU A 54 5.26 -0.42 0.20
C GLU A 54 4.91 -1.20 -1.07
N VAL A 55 4.09 -0.63 -1.95
CA VAL A 55 3.77 -1.21 -3.26
C VAL A 55 4.11 -0.16 -4.31
N ASP A 56 4.85 -0.53 -5.36
CA ASP A 56 5.19 0.39 -6.45
C ASP A 56 4.03 0.64 -7.43
N ASP A 57 4.28 1.51 -8.40
CA ASP A 57 3.30 1.89 -9.42
C ASP A 57 2.92 0.70 -10.33
N GLU A 58 3.76 -0.33 -10.40
CA GLU A 58 3.51 -1.60 -11.08
C GLU A 58 2.78 -2.65 -10.20
N GLY A 59 2.51 -2.34 -8.93
CA GLY A 59 1.83 -3.25 -8.00
C GLY A 59 2.75 -4.26 -7.31
N LEU A 60 4.07 -4.10 -7.39
CA LEU A 60 5.04 -4.98 -6.74
C LEU A 60 5.38 -4.51 -5.32
N PRO A 61 5.55 -5.44 -4.36
CA PRO A 61 5.92 -5.10 -3.00
C PRO A 61 7.37 -4.59 -2.92
N LEU A 62 7.55 -3.35 -2.47
CA LEU A 62 8.84 -2.73 -2.19
C LEU A 62 9.14 -2.71 -0.70
N TYR A 63 10.22 -3.35 -0.27
CA TYR A 63 10.71 -3.23 1.09
C TYR A 63 11.56 -1.94 1.23
N ARG A 64 11.04 -0.93 1.93
CA ARG A 64 11.78 0.31 2.23
C ARG A 64 12.14 0.35 3.72
N PRO A 65 13.40 0.05 4.08
CA PRO A 65 13.80 0.13 5.47
C PRO A 65 13.89 1.57 5.93
N ASP A 66 13.45 1.80 7.18
CA ASP A 66 13.56 3.10 7.83
C ASP A 66 15.02 3.59 7.86
N PRO A 67 15.35 4.72 7.20
CA PRO A 67 16.70 5.26 7.15
C PRO A 67 17.19 5.75 8.52
N GLN A 68 16.30 6.02 9.49
CA GLN A 68 16.67 6.44 10.84
C GLN A 68 16.98 5.26 11.76
N ARG A 69 16.55 4.05 11.39
CA ARG A 69 16.79 2.86 12.19
C ARG A 69 18.25 2.42 12.03
N LYS A 70 19.06 2.65 13.07
CA LYS A 70 20.43 2.13 13.15
C LYS A 70 20.40 0.60 13.02
N ARG A 71 20.89 0.09 11.90
CA ARG A 71 21.12 -1.34 11.69
C ARG A 71 22.44 -1.72 12.33
N HIS A 72 22.45 -2.88 12.97
CA HIS A 72 23.70 -3.54 13.29
C HIS A 72 24.22 -4.13 11.98
N SER A 73 25.30 -3.56 11.43
CA SER A 73 25.98 -4.13 10.29
C SER A 73 26.65 -5.42 10.72
N ILE A 74 26.30 -6.53 10.10
CA ILE A 74 27.07 -7.77 10.20
C ILE A 74 28.31 -7.64 9.32
N ASP A 75 29.46 -8.11 9.80
CA ASP A 75 30.67 -8.19 8.99
C ASP A 75 30.47 -9.17 7.82
N LEU A 76 31.10 -8.88 6.67
CA LEU A 76 30.93 -9.66 5.44
C LEU A 76 31.33 -11.13 5.62
N ALA A 77 32.44 -11.41 6.31
CA ALA A 77 32.89 -12.78 6.51
C ALA A 77 31.88 -13.57 7.36
N THR A 78 31.27 -12.90 8.36
CA THR A 78 30.22 -13.48 9.18
C THR A 78 28.95 -13.75 8.38
N ALA A 79 28.54 -12.81 7.51
CA ALA A 79 27.39 -12.98 6.64
C ALA A 79 27.55 -14.17 5.68
N LEU A 80 28.72 -14.30 5.04
CA LEU A 80 29.01 -15.40 4.13
C LEU A 80 29.05 -16.75 4.85
N ARG A 81 29.59 -16.80 6.07
CA ARG A 81 29.57 -18.02 6.88
C ARG A 81 28.14 -18.46 7.19
N LEU A 82 27.29 -17.54 7.64
CA LEU A 82 25.88 -17.86 7.95
C LEU A 82 25.11 -18.37 6.74
N GLU A 83 25.35 -17.77 5.56
CA GLU A 83 24.76 -18.25 4.30
C GLU A 83 25.19 -19.69 4.00
N GLN A 84 26.49 -19.98 4.05
CA GLN A 84 27.01 -21.32 3.78
C GLN A 84 26.45 -22.36 4.76
N ASP A 85 26.41 -22.03 6.05
CA ASP A 85 25.89 -22.93 7.08
C ASP A 85 24.40 -23.22 6.86
N ALA A 86 23.61 -22.20 6.50
CA ALA A 86 22.19 -22.35 6.20
C ALA A 86 21.93 -23.23 4.97
N LEU A 87 22.70 -23.03 3.89
CA LEU A 87 22.60 -23.84 2.68
C LEU A 87 22.94 -25.31 2.95
N ILE A 88 24.03 -25.57 3.68
CA ILE A 88 24.44 -26.93 4.05
C ILE A 88 23.38 -27.60 4.93
N GLN A 89 22.79 -26.86 5.87
CA GLN A 89 21.74 -27.38 6.73
C GLN A 89 20.49 -27.76 5.91
N GLU A 90 20.08 -26.92 4.97
CA GLU A 90 18.95 -27.21 4.09
C GLU A 90 19.22 -28.44 3.21
N ASP A 91 20.42 -28.54 2.63
CA ASP A 91 20.81 -29.70 1.82
C ASP A 91 20.81 -31.00 2.65
N ARG A 92 21.30 -30.96 3.90
CA ARG A 92 21.23 -32.11 4.81
C ARG A 92 19.80 -32.52 5.11
N GLN A 93 18.92 -31.55 5.40
CA GLN A 93 17.51 -31.81 5.64
C GLN A 93 16.84 -32.47 4.42
N ARG A 94 17.11 -31.97 3.21
CA ARG A 94 16.58 -32.53 1.96
C ARG A 94 17.13 -33.94 1.68
N ALA A 95 18.37 -34.20 2.06
CA ALA A 95 19.00 -35.51 1.97
C ALA A 95 18.59 -36.48 3.10
N GLY A 96 17.78 -36.04 4.07
CA GLY A 96 17.40 -36.85 5.24
C GLY A 96 18.56 -37.13 6.20
N LEU A 97 19.62 -36.34 6.14
CA LEU A 97 20.78 -36.44 7.04
C LEU A 97 20.51 -35.65 8.33
N PRO A 98 21.07 -36.08 9.47
CA PRO A 98 20.96 -35.32 10.71
C PRO A 98 21.64 -33.95 10.58
N ALA A 99 21.09 -32.95 11.28
CA ALA A 99 21.54 -31.56 11.29
C ALA A 99 22.99 -31.44 11.81
#